data_AF-A0A382ISX7-F1
#
_entry.id   AF-A0A382ISX7-F1
#
_cell.length_a   1.000
_cell.length_b   1.000
_cell.length_c   1.000
_cell.angle_alpha   90.00
_cell.angle_beta   90.00
_cell.angle_gamma   90.00
#
_symmetry.space_group_name_H-M   'P 1'
#
loop_
_entity.id
_entity.type
_entity.pdbx_description
1 polymer ?
#
loop_
_entity_poly.entity_id
_entity_poly.type
_entity_poly.pdbx_seq_one_letter_code
_entity_poly.pdbx_strand_id
1 'polypeptide(L)'
;MVGTSHQDMAVDKNTNPIAFQNPEVLRKMNAWVGSIAGSYILPEDAIHILRSSLMKVGLTFGEVPMMSEDKGSYEMPLTLFGGRFGKLPNTPIDEFHEDDGISHMIEGGLTLVIGYEKNEDNSCSLSANIK
;
A
#
# COMPACT_ATOMS: atom_id res chain seq x y z
N MET A 1 -15.78 31.75 -32.17
CA MET A 1 -14.79 31.74 -31.08
C MET A 1 -15.09 30.50 -30.24
N VAL A 2 -14.44 29.39 -30.54
CA VAL A 2 -14.72 28.10 -29.87
C VAL A 2 -13.81 28.03 -28.65
N GLY A 3 -14.39 28.21 -27.47
CA GLY A 3 -13.69 28.01 -26.21
C GLY A 3 -13.46 26.52 -26.02
N THR A 4 -12.22 26.08 -26.18
CA THR A 4 -11.82 24.76 -25.73
C THR A 4 -11.81 24.79 -24.21
N SER A 5 -12.77 24.09 -23.61
CA SER A 5 -12.67 23.65 -22.21
C SER A 5 -11.39 22.81 -22.13
N HIS A 6 -10.30 23.42 -21.68
CA HIS A 6 -9.15 22.67 -21.19
C HIS A 6 -9.65 21.90 -19.97
N GLN A 7 -10.16 20.69 -20.21
CA GLN A 7 -10.13 19.68 -19.17
C GLN A 7 -8.66 19.50 -18.85
N ASP A 8 -8.29 19.95 -17.66
CA ASP A 8 -6.97 19.78 -17.08
C ASP A 8 -6.78 18.28 -16.82
N MET A 9 -6.49 17.53 -17.90
CA MET A 9 -6.27 16.09 -17.91
C MET A 9 -4.80 15.75 -17.63
N ALA A 10 -4.04 16.70 -17.09
CA ALA A 10 -2.78 16.40 -16.43
C ALA A 10 -3.05 16.40 -14.93
N VAL A 11 -3.73 15.35 -14.45
CA VAL A 11 -3.52 14.95 -13.06
C VAL A 11 -2.11 14.35 -13.03
N ASP A 12 -1.11 15.23 -12.99
CA ASP A 12 0.18 14.92 -12.41
C ASP A 12 -0.11 14.53 -10.96
N LYS A 13 -0.53 13.27 -10.78
CA LYS A 13 -0.57 12.59 -9.50
C LYS A 13 0.88 12.34 -9.12
N ASN A 14 1.61 13.43 -8.90
CA ASN A 14 2.80 13.41 -8.13
C ASN A 14 2.32 12.95 -6.75
N THR A 15 2.36 11.63 -6.50
CA THR A 15 2.10 11.06 -5.18
C THR A 15 3.13 11.74 -4.28
N ASN A 16 2.72 12.81 -3.61
CA ASN A 16 3.60 13.55 -2.74
C ASN A 16 3.84 12.65 -1.51
N PRO A 17 5.05 12.13 -1.30
CA PRO A 17 5.28 11.21 -0.20
C PRO A 17 5.07 11.87 1.17
N ILE A 18 5.26 13.21 1.26
CA ILE A 18 4.96 14.01 2.45
C ILE A 18 3.45 13.97 2.77
N ALA A 19 2.59 13.75 1.77
CA ALA A 19 1.16 13.62 2.00
C ALA A 19 0.81 12.46 2.93
N PHE A 20 1.64 11.41 3.00
CA PHE A 20 1.43 10.29 3.92
C PHE A 20 1.66 10.64 5.39
N GLN A 21 2.36 11.75 5.70
CA GLN A 21 2.43 12.28 7.07
C GLN A 21 1.12 12.96 7.50
N ASN A 22 0.25 13.30 6.55
CA ASN A 22 -1.02 13.95 6.86
C ASN A 22 -2.03 12.90 7.39
N PRO A 23 -2.53 13.04 8.63
CA PRO A 23 -3.49 12.10 9.21
C PRO A 23 -4.77 11.95 8.38
N GLU A 24 -5.23 13.00 7.70
CA GLU A 24 -6.42 12.92 6.84
C GLU A 24 -6.19 12.07 5.59
N VAL A 25 -4.96 12.06 5.06
CA VAL A 25 -4.60 11.20 3.93
C VAL A 25 -4.56 9.74 4.39
N LEU A 26 -3.89 9.45 5.51
CA LEU A 26 -3.88 8.09 6.08
C LEU A 26 -5.29 7.61 6.44
N ARG A 27 -6.16 8.48 6.97
CA ARG A 27 -7.55 8.13 7.25
C ARG A 27 -8.32 7.75 5.98
N LYS A 28 -8.16 8.52 4.89
CA LYS A 28 -8.79 8.21 3.59
C LYS A 28 -8.23 6.94 2.98
N MET A 29 -6.92 6.72 3.07
CA MET A 29 -6.29 5.48 2.61
C MET A 29 -6.80 4.27 3.40
N ASN A 30 -6.89 4.38 4.72
CA ASN A 30 -7.45 3.34 5.58
C ASN A 30 -8.90 3.01 5.21
N ALA A 31 -9.75 4.03 5.02
CA ALA A 31 -11.12 3.82 4.56
C ALA A 31 -11.16 3.12 3.19
N TRP A 32 -10.25 3.47 2.29
CA TRP A 32 -10.19 2.88 0.96
C TRP A 32 -9.73 1.41 0.98
N VAL A 33 -8.62 1.09 1.66
CA VAL A 33 -8.17 -0.32 1.77
C VAL A 33 -9.17 -1.17 2.55
N GLY A 34 -9.79 -0.61 3.60
CA GLY A 34 -10.85 -1.27 4.35
C GLY A 34 -12.10 -1.55 3.49
N SER A 35 -12.43 -0.67 2.52
CA SER A 35 -13.54 -0.90 1.59
C SER A 35 -13.28 -1.99 0.54
N ILE A 36 -12.00 -2.32 0.31
CA ILE A 36 -11.60 -3.43 -0.56
C ILE A 36 -11.59 -4.74 0.23
N ALA A 37 -11.38 -4.70 1.54
CA ALA A 37 -11.59 -5.85 2.40
C ALA A 37 -13.09 -6.18 2.52
N GLY A 38 -13.43 -7.29 3.18
CA GLY A 38 -14.80 -7.79 3.25
C GLY A 38 -14.85 -9.31 3.28
N SER A 39 -15.98 -9.91 2.86
CA SER A 39 -16.10 -11.36 2.74
C SER A 39 -15.85 -11.80 1.30
N TYR A 40 -14.95 -12.77 1.14
CA TYR A 40 -14.51 -13.29 -0.15
C TYR A 40 -14.58 -14.82 -0.16
N ILE A 41 -14.95 -15.42 -1.28
CA ILE A 41 -14.82 -16.87 -1.45
C ILE A 41 -13.34 -17.27 -1.51
N LEU A 42 -12.55 -16.49 -2.25
CA LEU A 42 -11.10 -16.64 -2.34
C LEU A 42 -10.44 -15.35 -1.82
N PRO A 43 -9.71 -15.38 -0.69
CA PRO A 43 -9.08 -14.18 -0.15
C PRO A 43 -8.02 -13.57 -1.10
N GLU A 44 -7.47 -14.36 -2.01
CA GLU A 44 -6.53 -13.93 -3.05
C GLU A 44 -7.11 -12.84 -3.96
N ASP A 45 -8.42 -12.85 -4.20
CA ASP A 45 -9.09 -11.84 -5.02
C ASP A 45 -8.99 -10.45 -4.37
N ALA A 46 -9.26 -10.37 -3.07
CA ALA A 46 -9.12 -9.13 -2.31
C ALA A 46 -7.66 -8.66 -2.26
N ILE A 47 -6.72 -9.59 -2.05
CA ILE A 47 -5.28 -9.30 -2.05
C ILE A 47 -4.84 -8.73 -3.40
N HIS A 48 -5.33 -9.28 -4.51
CA HIS A 48 -5.03 -8.80 -5.86
C HIS A 48 -5.58 -7.37 -6.08
N ILE A 49 -6.80 -7.09 -5.62
CA ILE A 49 -7.41 -5.75 -5.71
C ILE A 49 -6.67 -4.76 -4.83
N LEU A 50 -6.29 -5.13 -3.61
CA LEU A 50 -5.47 -4.31 -2.70
C LEU A 50 -4.13 -3.94 -3.35
N ARG A 51 -3.41 -4.93 -3.88
CA ARG A 51 -2.13 -4.71 -4.59
C ARG A 51 -2.30 -3.77 -5.77
N SER A 52 -3.28 -4.02 -6.63
CA SER A 52 -3.57 -3.19 -7.79
C SER A 52 -3.98 -1.76 -7.42
N SER A 53 -4.66 -1.59 -6.28
CA SER A 53 -5.11 -0.29 -5.80
C SER A 53 -3.96 0.52 -5.21
N LEU A 54 -3.15 -0.07 -4.33
CA LEU A 54 -1.98 0.59 -3.74
C LEU A 54 -0.94 0.95 -4.81
N MET A 55 -0.75 0.09 -5.82
CA MET A 55 0.18 0.37 -6.92
C MET A 55 -0.19 1.64 -7.70
N LYS A 56 -1.47 1.98 -7.81
CA LYS A 56 -1.93 3.23 -8.47
C LYS A 56 -1.49 4.50 -7.76
N VAL A 57 -1.16 4.42 -6.47
CA VAL A 57 -0.60 5.52 -5.67
C VAL A 57 0.89 5.32 -5.40
N GLY A 58 1.53 4.36 -6.07
CA GLY A 58 2.96 4.09 -5.94
C GLY A 58 3.34 3.21 -4.76
N LEU A 59 2.37 2.71 -3.98
CA LEU A 59 2.66 1.82 -2.84
C LEU A 59 2.62 0.37 -3.27
N THR A 60 3.58 -0.42 -2.82
CA THR A 60 3.65 -1.86 -3.07
C THR A 60 3.96 -2.61 -1.78
N PHE A 61 3.57 -3.88 -1.72
CA PHE A 61 3.90 -4.80 -0.63
C PHE A 61 4.27 -6.16 -1.22
N GLY A 62 5.00 -6.95 -0.43
CA GLY A 62 5.53 -8.25 -0.82
C GLY A 62 4.47 -9.34 -1.01
N GLU A 63 4.95 -10.59 -1.07
CA GLU A 63 4.11 -11.78 -1.12
C GLU A 63 3.31 -11.93 0.17
N VAL A 64 2.00 -12.17 0.04
CA VAL A 64 1.15 -12.43 1.21
C VAL A 64 1.25 -13.92 1.54
N PRO A 65 1.59 -14.30 2.78
CA PRO A 65 1.65 -15.70 3.17
C PRO A 65 0.31 -16.42 2.98
N MET A 66 0.35 -17.73 2.79
CA MET A 66 -0.86 -18.56 2.72
C MET A 66 -1.65 -18.48 4.04
N MET A 67 -2.95 -18.18 3.94
CA MET A 67 -3.89 -18.14 5.07
C MET A 67 -4.27 -19.56 5.53
N SER A 68 -3.31 -20.25 6.15
CA SER A 68 -3.44 -21.66 6.54
C SER A 68 -4.32 -21.86 7.79
N GLU A 69 -4.31 -20.92 8.72
CA GLU A 69 -5.05 -21.00 9.98
C GLU A 69 -6.53 -20.59 9.81
N ASP A 70 -7.34 -20.75 10.87
CA ASP A 70 -8.74 -20.31 10.84
C ASP A 70 -8.87 -18.79 10.97
N LYS A 71 -7.90 -18.13 11.61
CA LYS A 71 -7.81 -16.67 11.68
C LYS A 71 -6.39 -16.23 11.92
N GLY A 72 -6.04 -15.04 11.46
CA GLY A 72 -4.72 -14.49 11.68
C GLY A 72 -4.59 -13.06 11.15
N SER A 73 -3.37 -12.55 11.22
CA SER A 73 -3.02 -11.24 10.69
C SER A 73 -1.60 -11.24 10.16
N TYR A 74 -1.38 -10.57 9.04
CA TYR A 74 -0.07 -10.35 8.45
C TYR A 74 0.26 -8.86 8.40
N GLU A 75 1.49 -8.53 8.78
CA GLU A 75 2.03 -7.19 8.64
C GLU A 75 2.89 -7.13 7.39
N MET A 76 2.50 -6.29 6.44
CA MET A 76 3.10 -6.16 5.12
C MET A 76 3.74 -4.78 5.00
N PRO A 77 5.06 -4.65 5.23
CA PRO A 77 5.77 -3.39 5.04
C PRO A 77 5.54 -2.86 3.62
N LEU A 78 5.22 -1.56 3.53
CA LEU A 78 4.98 -0.90 2.26
C LEU A 78 6.28 -0.28 1.75
N THR A 79 6.47 -0.31 0.44
CA THR A 79 7.48 0.50 -0.24
C THR A 79 6.83 1.50 -1.16
N LEU A 80 7.47 2.64 -1.35
CA LEU A 80 7.05 3.66 -2.30
C LEU A 80 7.91 3.57 -3.56
N PHE A 81 7.25 3.38 -4.70
CA PHE A 81 7.87 3.18 -6.01
C PHE A 81 8.90 2.04 -6.06
N GLY A 82 8.73 1.02 -5.21
CA GLY A 82 9.66 -0.11 -5.10
C GLY A 82 10.89 0.17 -4.23
N GLY A 83 10.91 1.29 -3.50
CA GLY A 83 12.04 1.68 -2.66
C GLY A 83 13.07 2.54 -3.38
N ARG A 84 14.16 2.84 -2.68
CA ARG A 84 15.30 3.60 -3.19
C ARG A 84 16.52 2.71 -3.17
N PHE A 85 17.16 2.56 -4.31
CA PHE A 85 18.44 1.87 -4.44
C PHE A 85 19.46 2.83 -5.06
N GLY A 86 20.65 2.93 -4.46
CA GLY A 86 21.71 3.76 -5.01
C GLY A 86 22.84 4.01 -4.03
N LYS A 87 23.45 5.19 -4.12
CA LYS A 87 24.49 5.65 -3.20
C LYS A 87 24.08 6.98 -2.59
N LEU A 88 24.24 7.11 -1.28
CA LEU A 88 24.19 8.38 -0.58
C LEU A 88 25.60 8.99 -0.51
N PRO A 89 25.73 10.29 -0.15
CA PRO A 89 27.04 10.94 -0.04
C PRO A 89 28.05 10.21 0.87
N ASN A 90 27.54 9.45 1.84
CA ASN A 90 28.35 8.72 2.83
C ASN A 90 28.41 7.21 2.57
N THR A 91 27.83 6.70 1.48
CA THR A 91 27.89 5.26 1.16
C THR A 91 29.27 4.92 0.59
N PRO A 92 29.99 3.93 1.15
CA PRO A 92 31.26 3.45 0.59
C PRO A 92 31.18 3.06 -0.90
N ILE A 93 32.33 3.04 -1.58
CA ILE A 93 32.38 2.78 -3.03
C ILE A 93 31.91 1.35 -3.38
N ASP A 94 32.12 0.39 -2.49
CA ASP A 94 31.75 -1.02 -2.61
C ASP A 94 30.37 -1.36 -2.04
N GLU A 95 29.66 -0.39 -1.47
CA GLU A 95 28.35 -0.58 -0.85
C GLU A 95 27.23 0.16 -1.59
N PHE A 96 25.99 -0.25 -1.34
CA PHE A 96 24.78 0.42 -1.81
C PHE A 96 23.88 0.74 -0.62
N HIS A 97 23.18 1.86 -0.73
CA HIS A 97 22.09 2.22 0.15
C HIS A 97 20.78 1.73 -0.45
N GLU A 98 20.00 1.00 0.33
CA GLU A 98 18.69 0.48 -0.03
C GLU A 98 17.68 0.77 1.09
N ASP A 99 16.53 1.37 0.75
CA ASP A 99 15.42 1.55 1.68
C ASP A 99 14.04 1.49 0.99
N ASP A 100 12.98 1.50 1.80
CA ASP A 100 11.58 1.41 1.38
C ASP A 100 11.04 2.66 0.65
N GLY A 101 11.82 3.75 0.54
CA GLY A 101 11.36 5.02 0.01
C GLY A 101 10.36 5.77 0.88
N ILE A 102 10.14 5.35 2.13
CA ILE A 102 9.16 5.91 3.08
C ILE A 102 9.81 6.27 4.42
N SER A 103 10.60 5.36 5.01
CA SER A 103 11.18 5.46 6.35
C SER A 103 12.07 6.69 6.58
N HIS A 104 12.64 7.25 5.51
CA HIS A 104 13.42 8.49 5.58
C HIS A 104 12.56 9.76 5.71
N MET A 105 11.24 9.65 5.51
CA MET A 105 10.26 10.74 5.63
C MET A 105 9.27 10.50 6.78
N ILE A 106 8.97 9.23 7.08
CA ILE A 106 8.04 8.81 8.12
C ILE A 106 8.78 7.80 9.00
N GLU A 107 9.02 8.15 10.25
CA GLU A 107 9.68 7.24 11.19
C GLU A 107 8.89 5.93 11.33
N GLY A 108 9.55 4.80 11.11
CA GLY A 108 8.93 3.46 11.11
C GLY A 108 8.26 3.04 9.81
N GLY A 109 8.22 3.92 8.79
CA GLY A 109 7.65 3.61 7.47
C GLY A 109 6.12 3.52 7.50
N LEU A 110 5.55 2.75 6.57
CA LEU A 110 4.13 2.40 6.56
C LEU A 110 3.98 0.88 6.42
N THR A 111 2.94 0.33 7.03
CA THR A 111 2.66 -1.11 6.99
C THR A 111 1.19 -1.35 6.70
N LEU A 112 0.90 -2.15 5.67
CA LEU A 112 -0.43 -2.70 5.44
C LEU A 112 -0.63 -3.92 6.35
N VAL A 113 -1.61 -3.86 7.23
CA VAL A 113 -2.04 -4.99 8.06
C VAL A 113 -3.24 -5.64 7.40
N ILE A 114 -3.15 -6.95 7.14
CA ILE A 114 -4.23 -7.76 6.57
C ILE A 114 -4.66 -8.79 7.61
N GLY A 115 -5.85 -8.63 8.16
CA GLY A 115 -6.48 -9.64 9.01
C GLY A 115 -7.36 -10.58 8.20
N TYR A 116 -7.48 -11.82 8.65
CA TYR A 116 -8.35 -12.81 8.02
C TYR A 116 -9.00 -13.74 9.05
N GLU A 117 -10.20 -14.23 8.72
CA GLU A 117 -10.96 -15.21 9.49
C GLU A 117 -11.82 -16.06 8.54
N LYS A 118 -11.73 -17.39 8.65
CA LYS A 118 -12.55 -18.34 7.89
C LYS A 118 -13.93 -18.44 8.51
N ASN A 119 -14.95 -18.37 7.66
CA ASN A 119 -16.34 -18.46 8.04
C ASN A 119 -16.89 -19.88 7.84
N GLU A 120 -18.01 -20.19 8.52
CA GLU A 120 -18.68 -21.50 8.42
C GLU A 120 -19.21 -21.82 7.01
N ASP A 121 -19.50 -20.79 6.21
CA ASP A 121 -19.94 -20.93 4.82
C ASP A 121 -18.78 -21.12 3.83
N ASN A 122 -17.55 -21.32 4.33
CA ASN A 122 -16.29 -21.41 3.60
C ASN A 122 -15.85 -20.11 2.91
N SER A 123 -16.50 -18.97 3.18
CA SER A 123 -15.93 -17.66 2.84
C SER A 123 -14.82 -17.28 3.82
N CYS A 124 -14.04 -16.27 3.46
CA CYS A 124 -12.99 -15.67 4.28
C CYS A 124 -13.30 -14.19 4.46
N SER A 125 -13.48 -13.79 5.71
CA SER A 125 -13.60 -12.39 6.11
C SER A 125 -12.23 -11.76 6.26
N LEU A 126 -12.00 -10.66 5.56
CA LEU A 126 -10.76 -9.91 5.56
C LEU A 126 -10.96 -8.54 6.18
N SER A 127 -9.92 -8.05 6.85
CA SER A 127 -9.76 -6.66 7.25
C SER A 127 -8.45 -6.12 6.69
N ALA A 128 -8.42 -4.81 6.39
CA ALA A 128 -7.21 -4.15 5.90
C ALA A 128 -7.10 -2.75 6.48
N ASN A 129 -5.93 -2.40 6.99
CA ASN A 129 -5.61 -1.06 7.46
C ASN A 129 -4.12 -0.75 7.25
N ILE A 130 -3.78 0.53 7.11
CA ILE A 130 -2.40 1.02 7.05
C ILE A 130 -2.08 1.69 8.37
N LYS A 131 -0.95 1.31 8.96
CA LYS A 131 -0.37 1.92 10.16
C LYS A 131 1.00 2.51 9.86
#